data_AF-A0AAY4C6N5-F1
#
_entry.id   AF-A0AAY4C6N5-F1
#
_cell.length_a   1.000
_cell.length_b   1.000
_cell.length_c   1.000
_cell.angle_alpha   90.00
_cell.angle_beta   90.00
_cell.angle_gamma   90.00
#
_symmetry.space_group_name_H-M   'P 1'
#
loop_
_entity.id
_entity.type
_entity.pdbx_description
1 polymer ?
#
loop_
_entity_poly.entity_id
_entity_poly.type
_entity_poly.pdbx_seq_one_letter_code
_entity_poly.pdbx_strand_id
1 'polypeptide(L)'
;MLFWHAQPEAYHLQPAYIRDALPPFLKHDEDRPAGENVAGTSPFQHVLCAPTSPAVKVHDETLTYLNQGQSYEIRMLNRKLVEYTDLSSKCVKSIVRVVFHDRRLQYMEHQQLEGWRWNRPGDRILDIDIPLSVGIVEPRANPLQLNTIEFLWDPIKNASVFIQVHCISTEFTPRKHGGEKGVPFRIQIDTFAQNAHGEHLDHVHSASCQVKVFKPKGADRKLKTDREKLEKRTLQDREKYQPSYETTVFAECSSWPDVPSLSSTNRTPPPAYQTSSTCYSLTEDNCSANQQGELLLPGYSDQLVASSSPHDTQQWLHRNRFSPFCRLFASFSGADLLKMCKDDFVQICGPADGIRLFNAIKGRLVIKDQFLNIHFINS
;
A
#
# COMPACT_ATOMS: atom_id res chain seq x y z
N MET A 1 -61.69 -57.36 10.94
CA MET A 1 -60.80 -58.39 10.37
C MET A 1 -60.40 -57.95 8.98
N LEU A 2 -59.09 -57.93 8.72
CA LEU A 2 -58.41 -58.24 7.47
C LEU A 2 -59.14 -57.95 6.15
N PHE A 3 -58.63 -57.01 5.36
CA PHE A 3 -58.63 -57.16 3.91
C PHE A 3 -57.19 -57.17 3.41
N TRP A 4 -56.85 -58.25 2.73
CA TRP A 4 -55.57 -58.53 2.11
C TRP A 4 -55.78 -58.52 0.58
N HIS A 5 -54.95 -57.74 -0.10
CA HIS A 5 -54.36 -57.90 -1.44
C HIS A 5 -55.22 -57.84 -2.72
N ALA A 6 -54.84 -56.88 -3.59
CA ALA A 6 -54.40 -57.14 -4.96
C ALA A 6 -53.38 -56.05 -5.40
N GLN A 7 -52.36 -56.47 -6.18
CA GLN A 7 -51.14 -55.73 -6.58
C GLN A 7 -51.38 -54.46 -7.44
N PRO A 8 -50.32 -53.65 -7.68
CA PRO A 8 -49.58 -53.83 -8.93
C PRO A 8 -48.04 -53.79 -8.82
N GLU A 9 -47.39 -54.59 -9.67
CA GLU A 9 -45.99 -54.45 -10.15
C GLU A 9 -45.86 -53.19 -11.05
N ALA A 10 -44.71 -52.63 -11.38
CA ALA A 10 -43.36 -52.53 -10.81
C ALA A 10 -42.72 -51.38 -11.60
N TYR A 11 -42.12 -50.38 -10.94
CA TYR A 11 -41.13 -49.51 -11.57
C TYR A 11 -40.03 -49.19 -10.56
N HIS A 12 -38.80 -49.39 -11.02
CA HIS A 12 -37.56 -49.38 -10.27
C HIS A 12 -37.31 -48.14 -9.41
N LEU A 13 -36.87 -48.40 -8.17
CA LEU A 13 -36.16 -47.45 -7.32
C LEU A 13 -34.78 -47.11 -7.90
N GLN A 14 -34.44 -45.81 -7.98
CA GLN A 14 -33.11 -45.32 -7.59
C GLN A 14 -33.22 -43.92 -6.94
N PRO A 15 -32.31 -43.60 -5.97
CA PRO A 15 -32.51 -42.52 -5.00
C PRO A 15 -31.92 -41.20 -5.49
N ALA A 16 -32.71 -40.13 -5.36
CA ALA A 16 -32.24 -38.75 -5.53
C ALA A 16 -31.39 -38.34 -4.33
N TYR A 17 -30.06 -38.28 -4.50
CA TYR A 17 -29.17 -37.53 -3.62
C TYR A 17 -28.08 -36.81 -4.42
N ILE A 18 -28.10 -35.48 -4.28
CA ILE A 18 -26.96 -34.56 -4.25
C ILE A 18 -26.23 -34.35 -5.59
N ARG A 19 -26.67 -33.36 -6.35
CA ARG A 19 -25.77 -32.38 -6.98
C ARG A 19 -26.50 -31.07 -7.24
N ASP A 20 -25.76 -29.98 -7.02
CA ASP A 20 -26.04 -28.61 -7.45
C ASP A 20 -26.99 -27.77 -6.57
N ALA A 21 -26.60 -27.60 -5.31
CA ALA A 21 -26.87 -26.37 -4.57
C ALA A 21 -25.65 -25.44 -4.69
N LEU A 22 -25.48 -24.80 -5.85
CA LEU A 22 -24.62 -23.62 -5.92
C LEU A 22 -25.35 -22.45 -5.26
N PRO A 23 -24.70 -21.71 -4.34
CA PRO A 23 -25.33 -20.58 -3.70
C PRO A 23 -25.76 -19.49 -4.71
N PRO A 24 -26.83 -18.74 -4.44
CA PRO A 24 -27.34 -17.70 -5.34
C PRO A 24 -26.34 -16.59 -5.74
N PHE A 25 -25.20 -16.45 -5.05
CA PHE A 25 -24.20 -15.39 -5.27
C PHE A 25 -23.37 -15.54 -6.56
N LEU A 26 -23.37 -16.72 -7.20
CA LEU A 26 -22.66 -16.94 -8.48
C LEU A 26 -23.47 -16.51 -9.71
N LYS A 27 -24.75 -16.13 -9.55
CA LYS A 27 -25.64 -15.79 -10.68
C LYS A 27 -25.65 -14.31 -11.07
N HIS A 28 -24.99 -13.45 -10.31
CA HIS A 28 -25.18 -12.00 -10.46
C HIS A 28 -24.21 -11.30 -11.43
N ASP A 29 -23.33 -12.05 -12.11
CA ASP A 29 -22.32 -11.52 -13.04
C ASP A 29 -22.78 -11.42 -14.52
N GLU A 30 -24.02 -11.82 -14.87
CA GLU A 30 -24.46 -11.85 -16.29
C GLU A 30 -25.12 -10.57 -16.84
N ASP A 31 -25.41 -9.55 -16.02
CA ASP A 31 -26.12 -8.34 -16.50
C ASP A 31 -25.23 -7.09 -16.61
N ARG A 32 -24.15 -7.16 -17.41
CA ARG A 32 -23.46 -5.94 -17.88
C ARG A 32 -23.15 -6.03 -19.38
N PRO A 33 -23.53 -5.03 -20.20
CA PRO A 33 -23.27 -5.10 -21.63
C PRO A 33 -21.76 -5.13 -21.90
N ALA A 34 -21.36 -6.11 -22.70
CA ALA A 34 -20.02 -6.20 -23.27
C ALA A 34 -19.81 -5.04 -24.23
N GLY A 35 -18.85 -4.16 -23.94
CA GLY A 35 -18.51 -3.06 -24.83
C GLY A 35 -17.72 -1.96 -24.16
N GLU A 36 -16.42 -2.19 -23.97
CA GLU A 36 -15.36 -1.19 -24.12
C GLU A 36 -14.01 -1.91 -24.00
N ASN A 37 -13.44 -2.28 -25.15
CA ASN A 37 -12.06 -2.75 -25.26
C ASN A 37 -11.12 -1.57 -24.99
N VAL A 38 -10.85 -1.29 -23.71
CA VAL A 38 -9.75 -0.43 -23.30
C VAL A 38 -8.51 -1.29 -23.22
N ALA A 39 -7.72 -1.29 -24.31
CA ALA A 39 -6.35 -1.79 -24.28
C ALA A 39 -5.58 -1.01 -23.19
N GLY A 40 -5.20 -1.70 -22.10
CA GLY A 40 -4.44 -1.11 -20.99
C GLY A 40 -5.00 -1.28 -19.58
N THR A 41 -6.20 -1.87 -19.38
CA THR A 41 -6.73 -2.11 -18.03
C THR A 41 -5.99 -3.22 -17.29
N SER A 42 -5.70 -3.03 -16.00
CA SER A 42 -5.14 -4.08 -15.13
C SER A 42 -6.01 -5.35 -15.16
N PRO A 43 -5.42 -6.56 -15.13
CA PRO A 43 -6.18 -7.79 -15.00
C PRO A 43 -6.93 -7.87 -13.68
N PHE A 44 -6.39 -7.26 -12.62
CA PHE A 44 -6.96 -7.33 -11.28
C PHE A 44 -8.02 -6.27 -11.09
N GLN A 45 -9.13 -6.66 -10.47
CA GLN A 45 -10.13 -5.73 -9.98
C GLN A 45 -10.54 -6.09 -8.57
N HIS A 46 -10.76 -5.08 -7.74
CA HIS A 46 -11.24 -5.23 -6.38
C HIS A 46 -12.58 -4.50 -6.22
N VAL A 47 -13.52 -5.13 -5.52
CA VAL A 47 -14.85 -4.58 -5.27
C VAL A 47 -15.18 -4.73 -3.79
N LEU A 48 -15.37 -3.60 -3.10
CA LEU A 48 -15.89 -3.55 -1.74
C LEU A 48 -17.41 -3.68 -1.80
N CYS A 49 -17.97 -4.71 -1.17
CA CYS A 49 -19.42 -4.93 -1.06
C CYS A 49 -20.03 -4.02 0.00
N ALA A 50 -19.96 -2.70 -0.23
CA ALA A 50 -20.62 -1.68 0.56
C ALA A 50 -21.04 -0.52 -0.36
N PRO A 51 -22.17 0.15 -0.07
CA PRO A 51 -22.75 1.13 -0.98
C PRO A 51 -21.97 2.45 -1.01
N THR A 52 -21.86 3.04 -2.20
CA THR A 52 -21.28 4.38 -2.37
C THR A 52 -22.21 5.46 -1.84
N SER A 53 -21.64 6.52 -1.27
CA SER A 53 -22.39 7.66 -0.76
C SER A 53 -23.06 8.45 -1.88
N PRO A 54 -24.36 8.77 -1.77
CA PRO A 54 -25.06 9.66 -2.71
C PRO A 54 -24.67 11.13 -2.54
N ALA A 55 -23.87 11.48 -1.51
CA ALA A 55 -23.52 12.87 -1.19
C ALA A 55 -22.22 13.35 -1.87
N VAL A 56 -21.65 12.55 -2.77
CA VAL A 56 -20.41 12.86 -3.49
C VAL A 56 -20.72 13.58 -4.80
N LYS A 57 -19.96 14.62 -5.14
CA LYS A 57 -20.16 15.37 -6.41
C LYS A 57 -19.58 14.61 -7.60
N VAL A 58 -20.07 14.88 -8.81
CA VAL A 58 -19.64 14.19 -10.05
C VAL A 58 -18.12 14.20 -10.28
N HIS A 59 -17.42 15.27 -9.90
CA HIS A 59 -15.97 15.41 -10.10
C HIS A 59 -15.13 14.95 -8.92
N ASP A 60 -15.75 14.55 -7.81
CA ASP A 60 -15.04 14.04 -6.64
C ASP A 60 -14.86 12.52 -6.74
N GLU A 61 -13.90 11.95 -6.03
CA GLU A 61 -13.79 10.49 -5.95
C GLU A 61 -14.93 9.89 -5.11
N THR A 62 -15.39 8.70 -5.50
CA THR A 62 -16.41 7.97 -4.74
C THR A 62 -16.01 7.77 -3.28
N LEU A 63 -17.01 7.79 -2.38
CA LEU A 63 -16.80 7.64 -0.93
C LEU A 63 -17.75 6.61 -0.36
N THR A 64 -17.23 5.69 0.45
CA THR A 64 -18.01 4.62 1.07
C THR A 64 -18.10 4.80 2.58
N TYR A 65 -19.25 4.49 3.17
CA TYR A 65 -19.43 4.57 4.63
C TYR A 65 -19.37 3.19 5.25
N LEU A 66 -18.48 3.01 6.23
CA LEU A 66 -18.28 1.77 6.95
C LEU A 66 -18.61 1.95 8.44
N ASN A 67 -19.08 0.89 9.07
CA ASN A 67 -19.27 0.82 10.52
C ASN A 67 -18.05 0.19 11.18
N GLN A 68 -17.62 0.78 12.29
CA GLN A 68 -16.52 0.29 13.12
C GLN A 68 -16.75 -1.17 13.51
N GLY A 69 -15.77 -2.03 13.22
CA GLY A 69 -15.76 -3.45 13.61
C GLY A 69 -16.79 -4.33 12.88
N GLN A 70 -17.54 -3.79 11.91
CA GLN A 70 -18.39 -4.61 11.04
C GLN A 70 -17.53 -5.23 9.93
N SER A 71 -17.80 -6.50 9.61
CA SER A 71 -17.14 -7.21 8.52
C SER A 71 -17.71 -6.76 7.17
N TYR A 72 -16.83 -6.37 6.26
CA TYR A 72 -17.15 -6.00 4.88
C TYR A 72 -16.36 -6.87 3.91
N GLU A 73 -17.06 -7.43 2.92
CA GLU A 73 -16.44 -8.24 1.88
C GLU A 73 -15.70 -7.35 0.87
N ILE A 74 -14.48 -7.75 0.50
CA ILE A 74 -13.78 -7.29 -0.69
C ILE A 74 -13.61 -8.50 -1.61
N ARG A 75 -14.23 -8.42 -2.80
CA ARG A 75 -14.06 -9.39 -3.88
C ARG A 75 -12.76 -9.12 -4.63
N MET A 76 -11.94 -10.16 -4.74
CA MET A 76 -10.65 -10.19 -5.42
C MET A 76 -10.84 -10.89 -6.77
N LEU A 77 -10.83 -10.12 -7.86
CA LEU A 77 -11.22 -10.61 -9.18
C LEU A 77 -10.06 -10.49 -10.18
N ASN A 78 -9.97 -11.44 -11.11
CA ASN A 78 -9.15 -11.32 -12.31
C ASN A 78 -10.04 -11.30 -13.56
N ARG A 79 -10.10 -10.16 -14.27
CA ARG A 79 -10.94 -9.95 -15.46
C ARG A 79 -10.28 -10.37 -16.77
N LYS A 80 -8.98 -10.69 -16.79
CA LYS A 80 -8.22 -11.02 -18.01
C LYS A 80 -7.53 -12.37 -17.89
N LEU A 81 -8.33 -13.42 -17.68
CA LEU A 81 -7.86 -14.80 -17.53
C LEU A 81 -7.00 -15.30 -18.72
N VAL A 82 -7.23 -14.77 -19.92
CA VAL A 82 -6.61 -15.23 -21.19
C VAL A 82 -5.20 -14.65 -21.41
N GLU A 83 -4.84 -13.51 -20.81
CA GLU A 83 -3.54 -12.85 -21.02
C GLU A 83 -2.46 -13.27 -19.99
N TYR A 84 -2.85 -13.98 -18.92
CA TYR A 84 -1.98 -14.33 -17.79
C TYR A 84 -1.86 -15.84 -17.55
N THR A 85 -1.80 -16.61 -18.63
CA THR A 85 -1.58 -18.07 -18.58
C THR A 85 -0.29 -18.45 -17.84
N ASP A 86 0.68 -17.53 -17.72
CA ASP A 86 1.92 -17.75 -16.95
C ASP A 86 1.75 -17.57 -15.42
N LEU A 87 0.72 -16.85 -14.96
CA LEU A 87 0.33 -16.80 -13.54
C LEU A 87 -0.56 -17.98 -13.14
N SER A 88 -0.99 -18.79 -14.11
CA SER A 88 -2.10 -19.75 -13.95
C SER A 88 -1.85 -20.89 -12.94
N SER A 89 -0.62 -21.02 -12.42
CA SER A 89 -0.27 -22.04 -11.43
C SER A 89 0.14 -21.47 -10.06
N LYS A 90 0.15 -20.14 -9.90
CA LYS A 90 0.77 -19.49 -8.74
C LYS A 90 -0.20 -18.51 -8.07
N CYS A 91 -0.39 -18.66 -6.77
CA CYS A 91 -1.09 -17.66 -5.97
C CYS A 91 -0.41 -16.29 -6.09
N VAL A 92 -1.16 -15.22 -5.92
CA VAL A 92 -0.62 -13.87 -5.76
C VAL A 92 -0.76 -13.44 -4.30
N LYS A 93 0.11 -12.55 -3.85
CA LYS A 93 0.01 -11.93 -2.52
C LYS A 93 -0.68 -10.58 -2.64
N SER A 94 -1.70 -10.33 -1.84
CA SER A 94 -2.27 -9.00 -1.69
C SER A 94 -2.01 -8.47 -0.30
N ILE A 95 -1.62 -7.20 -0.23
CA ILE A 95 -1.44 -6.44 1.01
C ILE A 95 -2.50 -5.35 1.04
N VAL A 96 -3.37 -5.39 2.06
CA VAL A 96 -4.44 -4.40 2.26
C VAL A 96 -4.05 -3.46 3.39
N ARG A 97 -4.21 -2.16 3.16
CA ARG A 97 -3.88 -1.10 4.13
C ARG A 97 -5.02 -0.12 4.29
N VAL A 98 -5.26 0.31 5.53
CA VAL A 98 -6.03 1.53 5.83
C VAL A 98 -5.05 2.66 6.02
N VAL A 99 -5.04 3.62 5.10
CA VAL A 99 -4.14 4.79 5.11
C VAL A 99 -4.94 6.09 5.13
N PHE A 100 -4.33 7.18 5.56
CA PHE A 100 -4.98 8.49 5.50
C PHE A 100 -5.13 8.95 4.04
N HIS A 101 -6.29 9.52 3.68
CA HIS A 101 -6.43 10.18 2.38
C HIS A 101 -5.77 11.58 2.38
N ASP A 102 -5.79 12.27 3.52
CA ASP A 102 -5.20 13.61 3.68
C ASP A 102 -3.67 13.54 3.75
N ARG A 103 -2.99 14.27 2.84
CA ARG A 103 -1.52 14.31 2.72
C ARG A 103 -0.81 14.70 4.02
N ARG A 104 -1.34 15.64 4.80
CA ARG A 104 -0.72 16.07 6.07
C ARG A 104 -0.78 14.95 7.10
N LEU A 105 -1.90 14.22 7.15
CA LEU A 105 -2.05 13.07 8.04
C LEU A 105 -1.23 11.86 7.59
N GLN A 106 -0.99 11.69 6.28
CA GLN A 106 -0.03 10.69 5.78
C GLN A 106 1.39 10.95 6.29
N TYR A 107 1.85 12.20 6.28
CA TYR A 107 3.19 12.55 6.80
C TYR A 107 3.32 12.27 8.30
N MET A 108 2.24 12.46 9.06
CA MET A 108 2.17 12.20 10.50
C MET A 108 1.60 10.81 10.81
N GLU A 109 1.50 9.90 9.84
CA GLU A 109 0.74 8.66 9.98
C GLU A 109 1.22 7.86 11.18
N HIS A 110 2.53 7.65 11.29
CA HIS A 110 3.14 6.92 12.42
C HIS A 110 2.68 7.48 13.77
N GLN A 111 2.75 8.80 13.97
CA GLN A 111 2.31 9.45 15.21
C GLN A 111 0.79 9.28 15.44
N GLN A 112 -0.03 9.36 14.39
CA GLN A 112 -1.47 9.17 14.48
C GLN A 112 -1.83 7.74 14.88
N LEU A 113 -1.19 6.74 14.26
CA LEU A 113 -1.43 5.32 14.56
C LEU A 113 -0.93 4.96 15.96
N GLU A 114 0.22 5.47 16.39
CA GLU A 114 0.72 5.28 17.76
C GLU A 114 -0.20 5.93 18.80
N GLY A 115 -0.65 7.16 18.54
CA GLY A 115 -1.63 7.84 19.40
C GLY A 115 -2.96 7.07 19.49
N TRP A 116 -3.38 6.42 18.40
CA TRP A 116 -4.55 5.55 18.40
C TRP A 116 -4.31 4.28 19.24
N ARG A 117 -3.16 3.62 19.05
CA ARG A 117 -2.75 2.40 19.78
C ARG A 117 -2.67 2.62 21.28
N TRP A 118 -2.14 3.76 21.72
CA TRP A 118 -1.98 4.08 23.14
C TRP A 118 -3.32 4.07 23.89
N ASN A 119 -4.39 4.55 23.22
CA ASN A 119 -5.72 4.59 23.80
C ASN A 119 -6.49 3.26 23.67
N ARG A 120 -5.94 2.29 22.93
CA ARG A 120 -6.54 1.00 22.62
C ARG A 120 -5.49 -0.11 22.63
N PRO A 121 -4.93 -0.44 23.80
CA PRO A 121 -3.89 -1.46 23.90
C PRO A 121 -4.44 -2.83 23.47
N GLY A 122 -3.80 -3.44 22.48
CA GLY A 122 -4.19 -4.76 21.95
C GLY A 122 -5.10 -4.72 20.73
N ASP A 123 -5.77 -3.59 20.47
CA ASP A 123 -6.62 -3.46 19.28
C ASP A 123 -5.76 -3.23 18.03
N ARG A 124 -6.27 -3.71 16.89
CA ARG A 124 -5.75 -3.44 15.55
C ARG A 124 -6.66 -2.47 14.82
N ILE A 125 -6.12 -1.72 13.86
CA ILE A 125 -6.92 -0.81 13.03
C ILE A 125 -7.64 -1.60 11.93
N LEU A 126 -6.94 -2.58 11.35
CA LEU A 126 -7.43 -3.42 10.27
C LEU A 126 -7.20 -4.89 10.64
N ASP A 127 -8.25 -5.70 10.51
CA ASP A 127 -8.20 -7.14 10.72
C ASP A 127 -8.96 -7.91 9.63
N ILE A 128 -8.69 -9.21 9.53
CA ILE A 128 -9.38 -10.15 8.64
C ILE A 128 -10.38 -10.96 9.46
N ASP A 129 -11.64 -10.97 9.03
CA ASP A 129 -12.63 -11.93 9.48
C ASP A 129 -12.42 -13.26 8.73
N ILE A 130 -11.48 -14.06 9.26
CA ILE A 130 -11.05 -15.32 8.63
C ILE A 130 -12.22 -16.29 8.44
N PRO A 131 -13.13 -16.51 9.42
CA PRO A 131 -14.27 -17.41 9.25
C PRO A 131 -15.22 -17.06 8.10
N LEU A 132 -15.36 -15.77 7.75
CA LEU A 132 -16.19 -15.33 6.62
C LEU A 132 -15.44 -15.32 5.29
N SER A 133 -14.11 -15.30 5.31
CA SER A 133 -13.28 -15.20 4.11
C SER A 133 -13.19 -16.53 3.34
N VAL A 134 -13.17 -16.45 2.01
CA VAL A 134 -13.19 -17.60 1.10
C VAL A 134 -12.11 -17.45 0.04
N GLY A 135 -11.34 -18.50 -0.21
CA GLY A 135 -10.31 -18.52 -1.27
C GLY A 135 -9.01 -17.79 -0.92
N ILE A 136 -8.87 -17.29 0.31
CA ILE A 136 -7.61 -16.75 0.82
C ILE A 136 -6.78 -17.84 1.52
N VAL A 137 -5.46 -17.70 1.45
CA VAL A 137 -4.47 -18.63 2.02
C VAL A 137 -3.44 -17.81 2.81
N GLU A 138 -2.94 -18.37 3.91
CA GLU A 138 -1.96 -17.71 4.78
C GLU A 138 -2.32 -16.26 5.16
N PRO A 139 -3.51 -16.00 5.75
CA PRO A 139 -3.81 -14.68 6.26
C PRO A 139 -2.83 -14.29 7.37
N ARG A 140 -2.25 -13.10 7.26
CA ARG A 140 -1.29 -12.57 8.23
C ARG A 140 -1.62 -11.13 8.59
N ALA A 141 -1.46 -10.83 9.87
CA ALA A 141 -1.67 -9.50 10.43
C ALA A 141 -0.50 -9.21 11.39
N ASN A 142 0.53 -8.51 10.89
CA ASN A 142 1.73 -8.24 11.68
C ASN A 142 1.37 -7.35 12.90
N PRO A 143 1.67 -7.78 14.15
CA PRO A 143 1.35 -7.01 15.36
C PRO A 143 1.93 -5.58 15.39
N LEU A 144 3.00 -5.32 14.65
CA LEU A 144 3.64 -3.99 14.56
C LEU A 144 3.02 -3.09 13.49
N GLN A 145 2.24 -3.66 12.55
CA GLN A 145 1.58 -2.92 11.47
C GLN A 145 0.06 -2.99 11.67
N LEU A 146 -0.46 -2.11 12.54
CA LEU A 146 -1.85 -2.16 13.00
C LEU A 146 -2.89 -1.97 11.89
N ASN A 147 -2.53 -1.26 10.83
CA ASN A 147 -3.39 -0.88 9.72
C ASN A 147 -3.15 -1.71 8.45
N THR A 148 -2.41 -2.81 8.55
CA THR A 148 -2.00 -3.65 7.41
C THR A 148 -2.35 -5.11 7.66
N ILE A 149 -2.84 -5.78 6.62
CA ILE A 149 -3.05 -7.23 6.55
C ILE A 149 -2.51 -7.74 5.21
N GLU A 150 -2.12 -9.01 5.16
CA GLU A 150 -1.67 -9.66 3.92
C GLU A 150 -2.22 -11.08 3.82
N PHE A 151 -2.42 -11.56 2.60
CA PHE A 151 -2.87 -12.92 2.32
C PHE A 151 -2.53 -13.31 0.89
N LEU A 152 -2.52 -14.61 0.62
CA LEU A 152 -2.37 -15.19 -0.70
C LEU A 152 -3.76 -15.54 -1.26
N TRP A 153 -3.94 -15.48 -2.58
CA TRP A 153 -5.15 -15.96 -3.24
C TRP A 153 -4.87 -16.41 -4.67
N ASP A 154 -5.75 -17.23 -5.22
CA ASP A 154 -5.65 -17.78 -6.57
C ASP A 154 -6.43 -16.90 -7.58
N PRO A 155 -5.74 -16.21 -8.52
CA PRO A 155 -6.41 -15.34 -9.50
C PRO A 155 -7.38 -16.05 -10.44
N ILE A 156 -7.27 -17.37 -10.61
CA ILE A 156 -8.20 -18.13 -11.45
C ILE A 156 -9.52 -18.38 -10.71
N LYS A 157 -9.42 -18.68 -9.41
CA LYS A 157 -10.59 -19.02 -8.58
C LYS A 157 -11.29 -17.79 -8.01
N ASN A 158 -10.65 -16.63 -8.08
CA ASN A 158 -11.01 -15.44 -7.33
C ASN A 158 -10.97 -15.71 -5.80
N ALA A 159 -11.15 -14.66 -5.02
CA ALA A 159 -11.29 -14.77 -3.57
C ALA A 159 -12.20 -13.69 -3.01
N SER A 160 -12.70 -13.92 -1.80
CA SER A 160 -13.43 -12.93 -1.01
C SER A 160 -12.75 -12.82 0.35
N VAL A 161 -12.21 -11.64 0.66
CA VAL A 161 -11.67 -11.34 1.98
C VAL A 161 -12.66 -10.47 2.74
N PHE A 162 -12.99 -10.85 3.97
CA PHE A 162 -13.81 -10.02 4.85
C PHE A 162 -12.89 -9.24 5.79
N ILE A 163 -13.03 -7.92 5.80
CA ILE A 163 -12.19 -7.04 6.61
C ILE A 163 -13.01 -6.30 7.68
N GLN A 164 -12.37 -6.00 8.80
CA GLN A 164 -12.92 -5.16 9.86
C GLN A 164 -12.01 -3.95 10.07
N VAL A 165 -12.62 -2.76 10.07
CA VAL A 165 -11.90 -1.51 10.39
C VAL A 165 -12.35 -1.01 11.76
N HIS A 166 -11.42 -0.92 12.71
CA HIS A 166 -11.74 -0.59 14.10
C HIS A 166 -11.47 0.87 14.47
N CYS A 167 -10.76 1.63 13.64
CA CYS A 167 -10.59 3.06 13.87
C CYS A 167 -11.77 3.86 13.28
N ILE A 168 -12.07 5.03 13.84
CA ILE A 168 -13.20 5.87 13.39
C ILE A 168 -12.65 7.19 12.85
N SER A 169 -13.24 7.67 11.76
CA SER A 169 -12.82 8.90 11.07
C SER A 169 -12.76 10.14 11.97
N THR A 170 -13.59 10.24 13.03
CA THR A 170 -13.58 11.39 13.95
C THR A 170 -12.50 11.31 15.03
N GLU A 171 -11.85 10.17 15.23
CA GLU A 171 -10.79 10.02 16.23
C GLU A 171 -9.49 10.71 15.81
N PHE A 172 -9.35 10.99 14.52
CA PHE A 172 -8.19 11.64 13.92
C PHE A 172 -8.45 13.10 13.56
N THR A 173 -9.57 13.68 14.02
CA THR A 173 -9.79 15.13 13.92
C THR A 173 -9.10 15.85 15.10
N PRO A 174 -8.76 17.15 14.97
CA PRO A 174 -8.06 17.89 16.02
C PRO A 174 -8.76 17.83 17.38
N ARG A 175 -10.09 17.88 17.41
CA ARG A 175 -10.85 17.85 18.66
C ARG A 175 -11.19 16.44 19.16
N LYS A 176 -10.98 15.41 18.34
CA LYS A 176 -11.20 13.97 18.63
C LYS A 176 -12.58 13.57 19.17
N HIS A 177 -13.53 14.50 19.23
CA HIS A 177 -14.88 14.28 19.72
C HIS A 177 -15.91 14.42 18.59
N GLY A 178 -17.11 13.87 18.81
CA GLY A 178 -18.21 13.96 17.85
C GLY A 178 -18.55 15.41 17.49
N GLY A 179 -19.05 15.63 16.27
CA GLY A 179 -19.51 16.93 15.77
C GLY A 179 -18.64 17.55 14.68
N GLU A 180 -17.38 17.11 14.53
CA GLU A 180 -16.52 17.50 13.41
C GLU A 180 -16.66 16.58 12.21
N LYS A 181 -16.35 17.09 11.02
CA LYS A 181 -16.27 16.28 9.79
C LYS A 181 -15.11 15.29 9.93
N GLY A 182 -15.43 14.01 10.10
CA GLY A 182 -14.44 12.95 10.19
C GLY A 182 -13.50 12.89 8.97
N VAL A 183 -12.25 12.54 9.25
CA VAL A 183 -11.16 12.38 8.27
C VAL A 183 -11.44 11.18 7.36
N PRO A 184 -11.34 11.32 6.02
CA PRO A 184 -11.43 10.19 5.10
C PRO A 184 -10.16 9.34 5.13
N PHE A 185 -10.33 8.03 4.99
CA PHE A 185 -9.26 7.07 4.77
C PHE A 185 -9.29 6.56 3.33
N ARG A 186 -8.21 5.92 2.90
CA ARG A 186 -8.20 5.00 1.76
C ARG A 186 -8.01 3.59 2.26
N ILE A 187 -8.79 2.66 1.72
CA ILE A 187 -8.42 1.24 1.73
C ILE A 187 -7.63 1.02 0.46
N GLN A 188 -6.35 0.70 0.57
CA GLN A 188 -5.46 0.44 -0.54
C GLN A 188 -5.06 -1.03 -0.57
N ILE A 189 -5.03 -1.62 -1.76
CA ILE A 189 -4.65 -3.00 -2.02
C ILE A 189 -3.49 -2.97 -3.02
N ASP A 190 -2.34 -3.51 -2.61
CA ASP A 190 -1.21 -3.76 -3.51
C ASP A 190 -1.08 -5.28 -3.72
N THR A 191 -0.98 -5.71 -4.97
CA THR A 191 -0.88 -7.12 -5.36
C THR A 191 0.50 -7.42 -5.96
N PHE A 192 1.08 -8.53 -5.55
CA PHE A 192 2.43 -8.97 -5.89
C PHE A 192 2.40 -10.40 -6.44
N ALA A 193 2.97 -10.58 -7.63
CA ALA A 193 3.22 -11.87 -8.24
C ALA A 193 4.47 -12.53 -7.65
N GLN A 194 4.55 -13.84 -7.83
CA GLN A 194 5.69 -14.63 -7.40
C GLN A 194 6.82 -14.52 -8.44
N ASN A 195 8.02 -14.14 -7.99
CA ASN A 195 9.21 -14.04 -8.83
C ASN A 195 9.78 -15.43 -9.18
N ALA A 196 10.87 -15.45 -9.95
CA ALA A 196 11.56 -16.69 -10.33
C ALA A 196 12.07 -17.53 -9.14
N HIS A 197 12.31 -16.90 -7.99
CA HIS A 197 12.79 -17.53 -6.76
C HIS A 197 11.66 -18.01 -5.83
N GLY A 198 10.41 -17.83 -6.22
CA GLY A 198 9.27 -18.24 -5.42
C GLY A 198 8.81 -17.18 -4.40
N GLU A 199 9.32 -15.96 -4.45
CA GLU A 199 8.98 -14.89 -3.51
C GLU A 199 7.97 -13.91 -4.12
N HIS A 200 6.99 -13.46 -3.32
CA HIS A 200 5.99 -12.49 -3.75
C HIS A 200 6.50 -11.04 -3.63
N LEU A 201 7.41 -10.66 -4.54
CA LEU A 201 8.07 -9.34 -4.56
C LEU A 201 7.76 -8.52 -5.81
N ASP A 202 7.30 -9.17 -6.89
CA ASP A 202 7.05 -8.48 -8.16
C ASP A 202 5.70 -7.77 -8.09
N HIS A 203 5.71 -6.45 -7.92
CA HIS A 203 4.49 -5.64 -7.90
C HIS A 203 3.79 -5.69 -9.25
N VAL A 204 2.47 -5.96 -9.24
CA VAL A 204 1.68 -6.08 -10.47
C VAL A 204 0.46 -5.17 -10.52
N HIS A 205 -0.07 -4.74 -9.37
CA HIS A 205 -1.27 -3.91 -9.33
C HIS A 205 -1.43 -3.17 -8.00
N SER A 206 -1.97 -1.95 -8.08
CA SER A 206 -2.40 -1.17 -6.92
C SER A 206 -3.74 -0.50 -7.20
N ALA A 207 -4.67 -0.63 -6.26
CA ALA A 207 -5.94 0.08 -6.32
C ALA A 207 -6.41 0.49 -4.93
N SER A 208 -7.24 1.53 -4.87
CA SER A 208 -7.79 2.03 -3.61
C SER A 208 -9.23 2.54 -3.75
N CYS A 209 -9.92 2.66 -2.63
CA CYS A 209 -11.19 3.38 -2.55
C CYS A 209 -11.21 4.25 -1.30
N GLN A 210 -11.93 5.39 -1.35
CA GLN A 210 -12.09 6.22 -0.17
C GLN A 210 -13.21 5.69 0.74
N VAL A 211 -12.94 5.72 2.03
CA VAL A 211 -13.90 5.33 3.06
C VAL A 211 -13.97 6.34 4.20
N LYS A 212 -15.14 6.40 4.86
CA LYS A 212 -15.28 6.98 6.19
C LYS A 212 -15.87 5.95 7.13
N VAL A 213 -15.22 5.81 8.28
CA VAL A 213 -15.62 4.84 9.29
C VAL A 213 -16.38 5.58 10.39
N PHE A 214 -17.57 5.08 10.70
CA PHE A 214 -18.47 5.60 11.72
C PHE A 214 -18.55 4.63 12.89
N LYS A 215 -19.06 5.09 14.04
CA LYS A 215 -19.50 4.19 15.12
C LYS A 215 -20.54 3.18 14.57
N PRO A 216 -20.75 2.03 15.25
CA PRO A 216 -21.73 1.04 14.82
C PRO A 216 -23.10 1.65 14.50
N LYS A 217 -23.69 1.23 13.36
CA LYS A 217 -24.94 1.78 12.78
C LYS A 217 -24.86 3.25 12.31
N GLY A 218 -23.70 3.90 12.43
CA GLY A 218 -23.51 5.29 12.05
C GLY A 218 -23.46 5.48 10.54
N ALA A 219 -22.87 4.53 9.81
CA ALA A 219 -22.84 4.53 8.35
C ALA A 219 -24.27 4.43 7.78
N ASP A 220 -25.10 3.54 8.32
CA ASP A 220 -26.48 3.32 7.86
C ASP A 220 -27.35 4.58 8.06
N ARG A 221 -27.28 5.18 9.24
CA ARG A 221 -27.98 6.45 9.54
C ARG A 221 -27.53 7.56 8.62
N LYS A 222 -26.22 7.63 8.35
CA LYS A 222 -25.63 8.65 7.49
C LYS A 222 -26.08 8.46 6.03
N LEU A 223 -26.02 7.24 5.52
CA LEU A 223 -26.47 6.90 4.16
C LEU A 223 -27.96 7.23 3.97
N LYS A 224 -28.81 6.84 4.93
CA LYS A 224 -30.23 7.17 4.94
C LYS A 224 -30.46 8.68 4.91
N THR A 225 -29.80 9.41 5.81
CA THR A 225 -29.91 10.88 5.90
C THR A 225 -29.47 11.57 4.61
N ASP A 226 -28.39 11.09 3.99
CA ASP A 226 -27.85 11.69 2.77
C ASP A 226 -28.75 11.40 1.56
N ARG A 227 -29.36 10.20 1.49
CA ARG A 227 -30.36 9.86 0.48
C ARG A 227 -31.61 10.73 0.58
N GLU A 228 -32.20 10.85 1.77
CA GLU A 228 -33.37 11.72 2.02
C GLU A 228 -33.07 13.19 1.68
N LYS A 229 -31.83 13.65 1.95
CA LYS A 229 -31.39 15.01 1.60
C LYS A 229 -31.24 15.20 0.09
N LEU A 230 -30.81 14.18 -0.64
CA LEU A 230 -30.68 14.25 -2.10
C LEU A 230 -32.04 14.22 -2.78
N GLU A 231 -32.99 13.42 -2.28
CA GLU A 231 -34.36 13.33 -2.81
C GLU A 231 -35.14 14.64 -2.69
N LYS A 232 -34.87 15.43 -1.64
CA LYS A 232 -35.48 16.75 -1.42
C LYS A 232 -34.91 17.87 -2.31
N ARG A 233 -33.85 17.59 -3.08
CA ARG A 233 -33.23 18.60 -3.96
C ARG A 233 -33.95 18.67 -5.31
N THR A 234 -33.83 19.84 -5.96
CA THR A 234 -34.29 20.04 -7.34
C THR A 234 -33.56 19.09 -8.30
N LEU A 235 -34.15 18.80 -9.46
CA LEU A 235 -33.52 17.95 -10.47
C LEU A 235 -32.14 18.49 -10.90
N GLN A 236 -32.04 19.80 -11.14
CA GLN A 236 -30.78 20.47 -11.48
C GLN A 236 -29.71 20.36 -10.38
N ASP A 237 -30.11 20.38 -9.10
CA ASP A 237 -29.16 20.20 -8.00
C ASP A 237 -28.75 18.75 -7.80
N ARG A 238 -29.60 17.79 -8.17
CA ARG A 238 -29.30 16.35 -8.09
C ARG A 238 -28.26 15.92 -9.13
N GLU A 239 -28.28 16.50 -10.32
CA GLU A 239 -27.30 16.26 -11.40
C GLU A 239 -25.85 16.62 -11.01
N LYS A 240 -25.67 17.42 -9.95
CA LYS A 240 -24.33 17.76 -9.41
C LYS A 240 -23.69 16.61 -8.62
N TYR A 241 -24.45 15.57 -8.29
CA TYR A 241 -24.03 14.44 -7.46
C TYR A 241 -23.92 13.15 -8.26
N GLN A 242 -23.04 12.26 -7.82
CA GLN A 242 -22.90 10.93 -8.39
C GLN A 242 -24.07 10.03 -8.00
N PRO A 243 -24.46 9.09 -8.89
CA PRO A 243 -25.34 7.99 -8.50
C PRO A 243 -24.72 7.15 -7.38
N SER A 244 -25.57 6.66 -6.48
CA SER A 244 -25.19 5.70 -5.44
C SER A 244 -25.34 4.29 -5.99
N TYR A 245 -24.34 3.44 -5.73
CA TYR A 245 -24.29 2.04 -6.12
C TYR A 245 -24.22 1.16 -4.87
N GLU A 246 -24.66 -0.10 -4.98
CA GLU A 246 -24.63 -1.07 -3.87
C GLU A 246 -23.20 -1.53 -3.50
N THR A 247 -22.26 -1.39 -4.42
CA THR A 247 -20.85 -1.78 -4.22
C THR A 247 -19.91 -0.68 -4.67
N THR A 248 -18.73 -0.62 -4.05
CA THR A 248 -17.68 0.32 -4.41
C THR A 248 -16.56 -0.39 -5.16
N VAL A 249 -16.32 0.04 -6.40
CA VAL A 249 -15.20 -0.44 -7.21
C VAL A 249 -13.95 0.35 -6.83
N PHE A 250 -12.83 -0.36 -6.63
CA PHE A 250 -11.54 0.28 -6.36
C PHE A 250 -11.01 0.92 -7.65
N ALA A 251 -10.43 2.11 -7.53
CA ALA A 251 -9.75 2.81 -8.62
C ALA A 251 -8.25 2.52 -8.59
N GLU A 252 -7.62 2.36 -9.75
CA GLU A 252 -6.17 2.19 -9.86
C GLU A 252 -5.42 3.38 -9.23
N CYS A 253 -4.31 3.11 -8.55
CA CYS A 253 -3.48 4.13 -7.90
C CYS A 253 -2.00 3.76 -7.91
N SER A 254 -1.13 4.67 -7.45
CA SER A 254 0.28 4.39 -7.22
C SER A 254 0.47 3.31 -6.13
N SER A 255 1.56 2.54 -6.24
CA SER A 255 1.96 1.59 -5.20
C SER A 255 2.28 2.32 -3.89
N TRP A 256 1.90 1.73 -2.75
CA TRP A 256 2.26 2.28 -1.44
C TRP A 256 3.62 1.77 -0.97
N PRO A 257 4.47 2.62 -0.34
CA PRO A 257 4.34 4.08 -0.24
C PRO A 257 4.57 4.75 -1.59
N ASP A 258 4.05 5.96 -1.80
CA ASP A 258 4.31 6.80 -2.98
C ASP A 258 5.84 6.96 -3.16
N VAL A 259 6.47 6.05 -3.90
CA VAL A 259 7.83 6.22 -4.35
C VAL A 259 7.71 7.03 -5.64
N PRO A 260 8.38 8.19 -5.78
CA PRO A 260 8.46 8.86 -7.07
C PRO A 260 9.15 7.90 -8.04
N SER A 261 8.36 7.21 -8.86
CA SER A 261 8.90 6.32 -9.89
C SER A 261 9.63 7.18 -10.91
N LEU A 262 10.95 7.02 -11.02
CA LEU A 262 11.80 7.59 -12.07
C LEU A 262 11.49 7.03 -13.48
N SER A 263 10.35 6.38 -13.68
CA SER A 263 9.93 5.74 -14.93
C SER A 263 8.67 6.38 -15.49
N SER A 264 8.80 7.62 -15.94
CA SER A 264 7.88 8.22 -16.91
C SER A 264 8.66 9.17 -17.81
N THR A 265 9.51 8.61 -18.68
CA THR A 265 10.09 9.34 -19.80
C THR A 265 9.02 9.56 -20.87
N ASN A 266 8.17 10.56 -20.67
CA ASN A 266 7.51 11.20 -21.80
C ASN A 266 8.58 12.01 -22.55
N ARG A 267 8.79 11.62 -23.81
CA ARG A 267 9.74 12.22 -24.74
C ARG A 267 9.36 13.67 -25.03
N THR A 268 10.19 14.61 -24.59
CA THR A 268 10.43 15.89 -25.29
C THR A 268 11.70 16.55 -24.72
N PRO A 269 12.72 16.88 -25.54
CA PRO A 269 13.90 17.57 -25.06
C PRO A 269 13.60 19.09 -24.90
N PRO A 270 14.06 19.74 -23.81
CA PRO A 270 14.03 21.20 -23.72
C PRO A 270 15.24 21.82 -24.46
N PRO A 271 15.11 23.07 -24.95
CA PRO A 271 16.11 23.70 -25.81
C PRO A 271 17.36 24.11 -25.02
N ALA A 272 18.51 23.94 -25.67
CA ALA A 272 19.80 24.37 -25.16
C ALA A 272 19.88 25.90 -25.09
N TYR A 273 20.20 26.43 -23.91
CA TYR A 273 20.73 27.78 -23.78
C TYR A 273 22.18 27.69 -23.33
N GLN A 274 23.05 28.12 -24.23
CA GLN A 274 24.46 28.38 -24.01
C GLN A 274 24.61 29.60 -23.10
N THR A 275 25.39 29.49 -22.04
CA THR A 275 26.06 30.65 -21.43
C THR A 275 27.51 30.29 -21.15
N SER A 276 28.35 30.76 -22.06
CA SER A 276 29.79 30.90 -21.94
C SER A 276 30.16 31.78 -20.76
N SER A 277 31.20 31.39 -20.01
CA SER A 277 32.01 32.31 -19.21
C SER A 277 33.45 31.80 -19.16
N THR A 278 34.26 32.46 -19.98
CA THR A 278 35.71 32.48 -20.03
C THR A 278 36.31 32.73 -18.64
N CYS A 279 37.40 32.05 -18.29
CA CYS A 279 38.30 32.58 -17.25
C CYS A 279 39.75 32.46 -17.72
N TYR A 280 40.46 33.57 -17.57
CA TYR A 280 41.79 33.86 -18.11
C TYR A 280 42.90 33.22 -17.27
N SER A 281 43.94 32.78 -17.96
CA SER A 281 45.26 32.43 -17.44
C SER A 281 46.06 33.66 -17.05
N LEU A 282 46.89 33.58 -16.00
CA LEU A 282 48.16 34.31 -15.83
C LEU A 282 49.02 33.65 -14.73
N THR A 283 50.33 33.86 -14.85
CA THR A 283 51.46 32.97 -14.56
C THR A 283 52.33 33.37 -13.35
N GLU A 284 53.17 32.41 -12.90
CA GLU A 284 54.49 32.52 -12.21
C GLU A 284 54.54 33.21 -10.82
N ASP A 285 55.24 32.71 -9.78
CA ASP A 285 56.63 32.22 -9.73
C ASP A 285 56.96 31.47 -8.40
N ASN A 286 57.81 30.41 -8.48
CA ASN A 286 58.92 29.94 -7.59
C ASN A 286 58.82 29.83 -6.03
N CYS A 287 59.39 28.86 -5.28
CA CYS A 287 60.28 27.70 -5.53
C CYS A 287 60.50 26.81 -4.24
N SER A 288 60.69 25.49 -4.43
CA SER A 288 61.54 24.49 -3.68
C SER A 288 61.22 24.03 -2.22
N ALA A 289 61.37 22.76 -1.77
CA ALA A 289 61.84 21.48 -2.36
C ALA A 289 61.47 20.20 -1.52
N ASN A 290 61.53 19.03 -2.18
CA ASN A 290 61.62 17.60 -1.73
C ASN A 290 60.35 16.90 -1.19
N GLN A 291 59.93 15.67 -1.59
CA GLN A 291 60.52 14.58 -2.38
C GLN A 291 59.41 13.78 -3.10
N GLN A 292 59.81 13.09 -4.18
CA GLN A 292 59.01 12.36 -5.17
C GLN A 292 58.21 11.15 -4.62
N GLY A 293 57.08 10.87 -5.29
CA GLY A 293 56.32 9.63 -5.14
C GLY A 293 54.94 9.68 -5.80
N GLU A 294 54.93 9.81 -7.14
CA GLU A 294 53.77 9.65 -8.03
C GLU A 294 52.96 8.38 -7.71
N LEU A 295 51.67 8.50 -7.36
CA LEU A 295 50.64 7.50 -7.67
C LEU A 295 49.27 8.18 -7.85
N LEU A 296 48.89 8.28 -9.13
CA LEU A 296 47.56 8.26 -9.73
C LEU A 296 46.36 8.14 -8.74
N LEU A 297 45.53 9.17 -8.67
CA LEU A 297 44.18 9.10 -8.07
C LEU A 297 43.21 8.46 -9.09
N PRO A 298 42.63 7.27 -8.82
CA PRO A 298 41.42 6.83 -9.49
C PRO A 298 40.21 7.49 -8.81
N GLY A 299 39.22 7.92 -9.61
CA GLY A 299 37.93 8.37 -9.07
C GLY A 299 37.29 7.28 -8.22
N TYR A 300 37.16 7.51 -6.92
CA TYR A 300 36.53 6.56 -6.00
C TYR A 300 35.04 6.88 -5.86
N SER A 301 34.20 5.88 -6.14
CA SER A 301 32.76 5.92 -5.87
C SER A 301 32.50 5.94 -4.35
N ASP A 302 31.54 6.75 -3.91
CA ASP A 302 31.14 6.93 -2.49
C ASP A 302 30.45 5.69 -1.85
N GLN A 303 30.43 4.56 -2.56
CA GLN A 303 29.65 3.38 -2.18
C GLN A 303 30.55 2.29 -1.59
N LEU A 304 30.17 1.77 -0.42
CA LEU A 304 30.83 0.63 0.20
C LEU A 304 30.57 -0.63 -0.65
N VAL A 305 31.63 -1.34 -1.04
CA VAL A 305 31.53 -2.55 -1.86
C VAL A 305 31.88 -3.80 -1.06
N ALA A 306 31.43 -4.97 -1.51
CA ALA A 306 31.67 -6.23 -0.79
C ALA A 306 33.17 -6.58 -0.67
N SER A 307 34.02 -6.09 -1.56
CA SER A 307 35.46 -6.29 -1.52
C SER A 307 36.21 -5.30 -0.61
N SER A 308 35.51 -4.35 0.05
CA SER A 308 36.15 -3.37 0.94
C SER A 308 36.76 -4.06 2.16
N SER A 309 38.04 -3.76 2.43
CA SER A 309 38.72 -4.28 3.62
C SER A 309 38.12 -3.67 4.90
N PRO A 310 38.41 -4.24 6.09
CA PRO A 310 38.05 -3.59 7.35
C PRO A 310 38.61 -2.17 7.48
N HIS A 311 39.81 -1.91 6.96
CA HIS A 311 40.38 -0.56 6.95
C HIS A 311 39.57 0.41 6.08
N ASP A 312 39.17 -0.01 4.88
CA ASP A 312 38.35 0.82 3.97
C ASP A 312 36.96 1.07 4.56
N THR A 313 36.42 0.09 5.28
CA THR A 313 35.14 0.18 5.97
C THR A 313 35.19 1.21 7.10
N GLN A 314 36.29 1.25 7.85
CA GLN A 314 36.52 2.28 8.87
C GLN A 314 36.61 3.68 8.26
N GLN A 315 37.33 3.83 7.15
CA GLN A 315 37.40 5.10 6.42
C GLN A 315 36.03 5.54 5.91
N TRP A 316 35.23 4.61 5.41
CA TRP A 316 33.86 4.88 4.96
C TRP A 316 32.94 5.34 6.10
N LEU A 317 33.00 4.70 7.27
CA LEU A 317 32.24 5.10 8.47
C LEU A 317 32.61 6.51 8.93
N HIS A 318 33.91 6.85 8.93
CA HIS A 318 34.37 8.20 9.27
C HIS A 318 33.83 9.25 8.29
N ARG A 319 33.90 8.98 6.97
CA ARG A 319 33.40 9.90 5.93
C ARG A 319 31.90 10.12 6.00
N ASN A 320 31.14 9.07 6.35
CA ASN A 320 29.68 9.12 6.45
C ASN A 320 29.15 9.58 7.82
N ARG A 321 30.00 10.14 8.68
CA ARG A 321 29.67 10.66 10.03
C ARG A 321 29.16 9.58 11.00
N PHE A 322 29.69 8.36 10.88
CA PHE A 322 29.45 7.23 11.81
C PHE A 322 30.68 6.91 12.68
N SER A 323 31.59 7.88 12.86
CA SER A 323 32.79 7.78 13.70
C SER A 323 32.58 7.17 15.11
N PRO A 324 31.46 7.43 15.83
CA PRO A 324 31.22 6.80 17.13
C PRO A 324 31.16 5.26 17.10
N PHE A 325 30.81 4.67 15.96
CA PHE A 325 30.65 3.22 15.79
C PHE A 325 31.88 2.52 15.20
N CYS A 326 32.94 3.26 14.86
CA CYS A 326 34.18 2.73 14.29
C CYS A 326 34.78 1.62 15.17
N ARG A 327 34.79 1.80 16.50
CA ARG A 327 35.28 0.80 17.45
C ARG A 327 34.46 -0.49 17.46
N LEU A 328 33.14 -0.39 17.28
CA LEU A 328 32.24 -1.56 17.28
C LEU A 328 32.41 -2.39 16.01
N PHE A 329 32.71 -1.74 14.88
CA PHE A 329 32.90 -2.39 13.58
C PHE A 329 34.38 -2.54 13.18
N ALA A 330 35.32 -2.49 14.14
CA ALA A 330 36.76 -2.43 13.87
C ALA A 330 37.27 -3.61 13.01
N SER A 331 36.65 -4.79 13.15
CA SER A 331 37.03 -6.02 12.43
C SER A 331 36.11 -6.36 11.25
N PHE A 332 35.12 -5.52 10.94
CA PHE A 332 34.11 -5.83 9.92
C PHE A 332 34.56 -5.36 8.54
N SER A 333 34.50 -6.26 7.56
CA SER A 333 34.69 -5.94 6.14
C SER A 333 33.43 -5.37 5.51
N GLY A 334 33.54 -4.85 4.28
CA GLY A 334 32.39 -4.36 3.52
C GLY A 334 31.35 -5.46 3.27
N ALA A 335 31.79 -6.71 3.03
CA ALA A 335 30.90 -7.85 2.91
C ALA A 335 30.12 -8.15 4.20
N ASP A 336 30.74 -7.97 5.37
CA ASP A 336 30.09 -8.23 6.66
C ASP A 336 29.00 -7.20 6.93
N LEU A 337 29.30 -5.91 6.73
CA LEU A 337 28.31 -4.84 6.86
C LEU A 337 27.18 -4.95 5.83
N LEU A 338 27.46 -5.44 4.63
CA LEU A 338 26.44 -5.69 3.61
C LEU A 338 25.58 -6.93 3.90
N LYS A 339 25.99 -7.84 4.78
CA LYS A 339 25.16 -9.01 5.16
C LYS A 339 24.24 -8.74 6.34
N MET A 340 24.55 -7.74 7.16
CA MET A 340 23.74 -7.38 8.32
C MET A 340 22.37 -6.82 7.91
N CYS A 341 21.34 -7.21 8.66
CA CYS A 341 19.98 -6.72 8.48
C CYS A 341 19.76 -5.41 9.24
N LYS A 342 18.64 -4.73 8.95
CA LYS A 342 18.27 -3.48 9.63
C LYS A 342 18.20 -3.66 11.16
N ASP A 343 17.67 -4.79 11.62
CA ASP A 343 17.48 -5.06 13.04
C ASP A 343 18.82 -5.25 13.76
N ASP A 344 19.83 -5.86 13.11
CA ASP A 344 21.19 -5.99 13.66
C ASP A 344 21.81 -4.60 13.90
N PHE A 345 21.66 -3.68 12.94
CA PHE A 345 22.17 -2.31 13.10
C PHE A 345 21.41 -1.53 14.17
N VAL A 346 20.10 -1.72 14.28
CA VAL A 346 19.29 -1.09 15.34
C VAL A 346 19.67 -1.62 16.72
N GLN A 347 19.98 -2.91 16.84
CA GLN A 347 20.42 -3.51 18.09
C GLN A 347 21.80 -3.03 18.52
N ILE A 348 22.73 -2.81 17.58
CA ILE A 348 24.11 -2.42 17.86
C ILE A 348 24.28 -0.90 18.01
N CYS A 349 23.64 -0.10 17.15
CA CYS A 349 23.80 1.35 17.11
C CYS A 349 22.62 2.12 17.72
N GLY A 350 21.56 1.43 18.11
CA GLY A 350 20.31 2.03 18.58
C GLY A 350 19.34 2.39 17.44
N PRO A 351 18.06 2.66 17.75
CA PRO A 351 16.99 2.81 16.73
C PRO A 351 17.25 3.90 15.68
N ALA A 352 17.72 5.08 16.10
CA ALA A 352 17.93 6.19 15.17
C ALA A 352 19.17 5.98 14.30
N ASP A 353 20.31 5.65 14.91
CA ASP A 353 21.58 5.54 14.19
C ASP A 353 21.72 4.23 13.41
N GLY A 354 21.12 3.13 13.88
CA GLY A 354 21.08 1.86 13.16
C GLY A 354 20.32 1.97 11.84
N ILE A 355 19.17 2.67 11.82
CA ILE A 355 18.41 2.92 10.58
C ILE A 355 19.21 3.81 9.63
N ARG A 356 19.85 4.86 10.15
CA ARG A 356 20.69 5.76 9.35
C ARG A 356 21.86 5.03 8.70
N LEU A 357 22.55 4.16 9.46
CA LEU A 357 23.69 3.39 8.99
C LEU A 357 23.27 2.34 7.94
N PHE A 358 22.19 1.60 8.20
CA PHE A 358 21.63 0.64 7.24
C PHE A 358 21.28 1.28 5.90
N ASN A 359 20.61 2.44 5.92
CA ASN A 359 20.23 3.17 4.70
C ASN A 359 21.45 3.70 3.94
N ALA A 360 22.48 4.17 4.66
CA ALA A 360 23.73 4.63 4.05
C ALA A 360 24.50 3.50 3.37
N ILE A 361 24.55 2.31 3.97
CA ILE A 361 25.22 1.13 3.40
C ILE A 361 24.44 0.56 2.21
N LYS A 362 23.10 0.53 2.29
CA LYS A 362 22.24 -0.05 1.25
C LYS A 362 21.85 0.93 0.13
N GLY A 363 22.50 2.10 0.06
CA GLY A 363 22.34 3.05 -1.04
C GLY A 363 21.00 3.78 -1.08
N ARG A 364 20.25 3.82 0.02
CA ARG A 364 19.01 4.61 0.11
C ARG A 364 19.35 5.99 0.65
N LEU A 365 19.73 6.89 -0.25
CA LEU A 365 19.88 8.32 0.03
C LEU A 365 18.57 8.88 0.61
N VAL A 366 18.53 9.09 1.93
CA VAL A 366 17.56 9.98 2.54
C VAL A 366 18.05 11.40 2.24
N ILE A 367 17.37 12.08 1.32
CA ILE A 367 17.57 13.51 1.05
C ILE A 367 17.38 14.24 2.38
N LYS A 368 18.46 14.83 2.90
CA LYS A 368 18.39 15.76 4.03
C LYS A 368 17.88 17.09 3.50
N ASP A 369 16.65 17.45 3.84
CA ASP A 369 16.21 18.84 3.80
C ASP A 369 17.19 19.67 4.64
N GLN A 370 17.89 20.58 3.97
CA GLN A 370 18.69 21.58 4.65
C GLN A 370 17.73 22.55 5.33
N PHE A 371 17.85 22.61 6.65
CA PHE A 371 17.34 23.71 7.47
C PHE A 371 17.77 25.05 6.86
N LEU A 372 16.81 25.80 6.32
CA LEU A 372 16.98 27.23 6.08
C LEU A 372 16.95 27.93 7.45
N ASN A 373 18.15 28.29 7.91
CA ASN A 373 18.37 29.31 8.92
C ASN A 373 17.70 30.62 8.44
N ILE A 374 16.53 30.95 8.97
CA ILE A 374 16.03 32.32 8.94
C ILE A 374 16.68 33.04 10.12
N HIS A 375 17.81 33.69 9.83
CA HIS A 375 18.38 34.70 10.71
C HIS A 375 17.52 35.97 10.63
N PHE A 376 17.18 36.48 11.81
CA PHE A 376 16.68 37.83 12.07
C PHE A 376 17.38 38.90 11.22
N ILE A 377 16.61 39.76 10.57
CA ILE A 377 16.99 41.17 10.38
C ILE A 377 15.81 42.04 10.78
N ASN A 378 15.95 42.66 11.96
CA ASN A 378 15.26 43.90 12.32
C ASN A 378 15.88 45.04 11.51
N SER A 379 15.08 45.76 10.74
CA SER A 379 14.99 47.23 10.66
C SER A 379 14.08 47.62 9.51
#